data_AF-A0A8J3G5I5-F1
#
_entry.id   AF-A0A8J3G5I5-F1
#
_cell.length_a   1.000
_cell.length_b   1.000
_cell.length_c   1.000
_cell.angle_alpha   90.00
_cell.angle_beta   90.00
_cell.angle_gamma   90.00
#
_symmetry.space_group_name_H-M   'P 1'
#
loop_
_entity.id
_entity.type
_entity.pdbx_description
1 polymer ?
#
loop_
_entity_poly.entity_id
_entity_poly.type
_entity_poly.pdbx_seq_one_letter_code
_entity_poly.pdbx_strand_id
1 'polypeptide(L)'
;MKKLIFIGLFFFVIGFINAQTDPIQEIKSKAIQIDSLKRQIILEQNNSKGIQSSLLQLRERYRVRGDSLNLLNGRLQEFEKTKNSQRSIETQLKLKSDSIGLLKSELRTAKNEIISEKNKGITLAKQEKEAGKIELLDKISQKYANTSFDDLIRITTKYSVEKDFQIVSKTSEVAGQLEKLIIYHKAENLLHEKFDKSKVNLELKNLDVISEESQLTNQLRKKIQDYEIVNQGLKNALAKINQIDQSELVRGMPTEIQNTKLGKILTELSSFTFNYDLKENNYPYLIEITLEVMRRKHPNPDADITDLLLKL
;
A
#
# COMPACT_ATOMS: atom_id res chain seq x y z
N MET A 1 8.47 187.84 51.03
CA MET A 1 7.04 187.99 51.38
C MET A 1 6.50 186.63 51.88
N LYS A 2 6.04 186.59 53.15
CA LYS A 2 5.16 185.60 53.84
C LYS A 2 5.57 184.10 53.94
N LYS A 3 6.04 183.67 55.14
CA LYS A 3 5.49 182.67 56.14
C LYS A 3 5.69 181.18 55.78
N LEU A 4 6.03 180.18 56.62
CA LEU A 4 6.20 179.94 58.08
C LEU A 4 6.83 178.52 58.31
N ILE A 5 7.64 178.36 59.40
CA ILE A 5 7.91 177.16 60.27
C ILE A 5 8.70 175.96 59.67
N PHE A 6 9.88 175.46 60.11
CA PHE A 6 10.64 175.31 61.39
C PHE A 6 10.39 173.98 62.17
N ILE A 7 11.51 173.33 62.59
CA ILE A 7 11.70 172.27 63.63
C ILE A 7 11.37 170.82 63.18
N GLY A 8 12.19 169.78 63.41
CA GLY A 8 13.44 169.66 64.17
C GLY A 8 13.92 168.21 64.28
N LEU A 9 15.08 168.06 64.91
CA LEU A 9 15.80 166.83 65.25
C LEU A 9 15.22 166.27 66.58
N PHE A 10 14.54 165.11 66.61
CA PHE A 10 14.42 164.14 67.74
C PHE A 10 13.39 162.99 67.45
N PHE A 11 13.55 161.83 68.10
CA PHE A 11 12.79 160.54 68.07
C PHE A 11 13.37 159.46 67.11
N PHE A 12 14.16 158.46 67.51
CA PHE A 12 14.03 157.38 68.52
C PHE A 12 12.97 156.30 68.16
N VAL A 13 13.47 155.13 67.69
CA VAL A 13 12.99 153.73 67.87
C VAL A 13 11.55 153.34 67.40
N ILE A 14 11.47 152.16 66.73
CA ILE A 14 10.36 151.16 66.61
C ILE A 14 9.89 150.84 65.16
N GLY A 15 10.03 149.56 64.76
CA GLY A 15 9.23 148.83 63.73
C GLY A 15 9.99 148.39 62.45
N PHE A 16 10.62 147.22 62.24
CA PHE A 16 10.34 145.78 62.44
C PHE A 16 9.34 145.11 61.44
N ILE A 17 9.86 144.13 60.64
CA ILE A 17 9.27 142.83 60.18
C ILE A 17 8.60 142.70 58.75
N ASN A 18 9.02 141.64 58.02
CA ASN A 18 8.46 140.91 56.81
C ASN A 18 8.77 141.45 55.39
N ALA A 19 9.17 140.67 54.35
CA ALA A 19 9.12 139.21 54.11
C ALA A 19 10.21 138.77 53.10
N GLN A 20 10.85 137.62 53.38
CA GLN A 20 11.85 136.95 52.56
C GLN A 20 11.57 135.43 52.64
N THR A 21 10.65 134.90 51.82
CA THR A 21 10.32 133.46 51.77
C THR A 21 9.74 133.08 50.40
N ASP A 22 10.52 132.48 49.48
CA ASP A 22 9.99 131.51 48.47
C ASP A 22 11.04 130.75 47.58
N PRO A 23 12.00 129.98 48.12
CA PRO A 23 12.60 128.87 47.33
C PRO A 23 12.63 127.49 48.04
N ILE A 24 12.48 127.46 49.37
CA ILE A 24 12.71 126.25 50.18
C ILE A 24 11.52 125.28 50.14
N GLN A 25 10.29 125.78 49.98
CA GLN A 25 9.10 124.93 49.87
C GLN A 25 9.06 124.15 48.55
N GLU A 26 9.55 124.75 47.45
CA GLU A 26 9.59 124.10 46.14
C GLU A 26 10.53 122.89 46.14
N ILE A 27 11.70 123.01 46.80
CA ILE A 27 12.68 121.92 46.93
C ILE A 27 12.11 120.74 47.73
N LYS A 28 11.38 121.01 48.83
CA LYS A 28 10.69 119.94 49.60
C LYS A 28 9.62 119.23 48.78
N SER A 29 8.84 119.98 47.99
CA SER A 29 7.81 119.39 47.12
C SER A 29 8.42 118.49 46.04
N LYS A 30 9.53 118.92 45.43
CA LYS A 30 10.27 118.13 44.43
C LYS A 30 10.92 116.90 45.04
N ALA A 31 11.44 116.98 46.27
CA ALA A 31 11.97 115.81 46.98
C ALA A 31 10.90 114.75 47.25
N ILE A 32 9.69 115.16 47.65
CA ILE A 32 8.54 114.25 47.86
C ILE A 32 8.10 113.63 46.53
N GLN A 33 8.06 114.40 45.44
CA GLN A 33 7.79 113.88 44.11
C GLN A 33 8.85 112.89 43.65
N ILE A 34 10.13 113.16 43.88
CA ILE A 34 11.23 112.24 43.53
C ILE A 34 11.10 110.93 44.31
N ASP A 35 10.76 110.98 45.59
CA ASP A 35 10.54 109.76 46.39
C ASP A 35 9.29 108.99 45.97
N SER A 36 8.21 109.69 45.62
CA SER A 36 7.00 109.10 45.04
C SER A 36 7.29 108.42 43.70
N LEU A 37 8.04 109.08 42.81
CA LEU A 37 8.47 108.56 41.52
C LEU A 37 9.41 107.37 41.69
N LYS A 38 10.33 107.39 42.66
CA LYS A 38 11.18 106.22 42.98
C LYS A 38 10.34 105.02 43.43
N ARG A 39 9.32 105.22 44.26
CA ARG A 39 8.39 104.14 44.66
C ARG A 39 7.60 103.60 43.47
N GLN A 40 7.11 104.48 42.59
CA GLN A 40 6.45 104.08 41.34
C GLN A 40 7.38 103.30 40.42
N ILE A 41 8.63 103.74 40.25
CA ILE A 41 9.64 103.03 39.46
C ILE A 41 9.89 101.63 40.03
N ILE A 42 10.01 101.47 41.36
CA ILE A 42 10.19 100.17 42.00
C ILE A 42 8.95 99.27 41.81
N LEU A 43 7.75 99.83 41.93
CA LEU A 43 6.48 99.12 41.67
C LEU A 43 6.39 98.65 40.21
N GLU A 44 6.67 99.52 39.26
CA GLU A 44 6.69 99.21 37.83
C GLU A 44 7.79 98.20 37.46
N GLN A 45 8.97 98.27 38.11
CA GLN A 45 10.03 97.27 37.95
C GLN A 45 9.60 95.90 38.48
N ASN A 46 8.90 95.86 39.62
CA ASN A 46 8.38 94.61 40.17
C ASN A 46 7.22 94.05 39.32
N ASN A 47 6.33 94.90 38.82
CA ASN A 47 5.29 94.52 37.86
C ASN A 47 5.90 93.99 36.56
N SER A 48 6.90 94.68 36.00
CA SER A 48 7.63 94.27 34.81
C SER A 48 8.31 92.90 35.00
N LYS A 49 8.94 92.66 36.16
CA LYS A 49 9.48 91.33 36.51
C LYS A 49 8.40 90.25 36.61
N GLY A 50 7.23 90.57 37.19
CA GLY A 50 6.08 89.66 37.24
C GLY A 50 5.49 89.34 35.86
N ILE A 51 5.47 90.32 34.96
CA ILE A 51 5.06 90.13 33.56
C ILE A 51 6.10 89.26 32.83
N GLN A 52 7.40 89.51 33.02
CA GLN A 52 8.48 88.71 32.42
C GLN A 52 8.43 87.24 32.86
N SER A 53 8.24 86.97 34.16
CA SER A 53 8.13 85.59 34.66
C SER A 53 6.91 84.88 34.10
N SER A 54 5.78 85.58 33.98
CA SER A 54 4.55 85.05 33.38
C SER A 54 4.70 84.76 31.89
N LEU A 55 5.39 85.63 31.13
CA LEU A 55 5.71 85.41 29.71
C LEU A 55 6.65 84.21 29.51
N LEU A 56 7.64 84.02 30.40
CA LEU A 56 8.52 82.85 30.40
C LEU A 56 7.72 81.56 30.64
N GLN A 57 6.84 81.54 31.64
CA GLN A 57 5.96 80.39 31.90
C GLN A 57 5.04 80.09 30.71
N LEU A 58 4.49 81.13 30.08
CA LEU A 58 3.63 80.98 28.91
C LEU A 58 4.41 80.41 27.72
N ARG A 59 5.62 80.93 27.46
CA ARG A 59 6.52 80.41 26.42
C ARG A 59 6.83 78.93 26.63
N GLU A 60 7.12 78.54 27.88
CA GLU A 60 7.42 77.15 28.20
C GLU A 60 6.20 76.24 28.02
N ARG A 61 5.00 76.70 28.38
CA ARG A 61 3.74 75.98 28.07
C ARG A 61 3.54 75.80 26.57
N TYR A 62 3.81 76.82 25.75
CA TYR A 62 3.75 76.71 24.30
C TYR A 62 4.79 75.73 23.75
N ARG A 63 6.00 75.73 24.29
CA ARG A 63 7.06 74.77 23.92
C ARG A 63 6.63 73.33 24.22
N VAL A 64 6.22 73.04 25.46
CA VAL A 64 5.75 71.71 25.88
C VAL A 64 4.55 71.25 25.05
N ARG A 65 3.63 72.17 24.71
CA ARG A 65 2.49 71.87 23.84
C ARG A 65 2.92 71.55 22.41
N GLY A 66 3.91 72.26 21.88
CA GLY A 66 4.54 71.98 20.58
C GLY A 66 5.20 70.60 20.57
N ASP A 67 5.98 70.26 21.59
CA ASP A 67 6.61 68.95 21.75
C ASP A 67 5.57 67.83 21.82
N SER A 68 4.46 68.06 22.54
CA SER A 68 3.33 67.12 22.64
C SER A 68 2.61 66.91 21.30
N LEU A 69 2.42 67.97 20.51
CA LEU A 69 1.84 67.89 19.17
C LEU A 69 2.73 67.09 18.22
N ASN A 70 4.05 67.31 18.26
CA ASN A 70 5.00 66.57 17.45
C ASN A 70 5.01 65.08 17.81
N LEU A 71 4.98 64.75 19.11
CA LEU A 71 4.86 63.38 19.59
C LEU A 71 3.55 62.73 19.13
N LEU A 72 2.43 63.46 19.23
CA LEU A 72 1.12 62.97 18.80
C LEU A 72 1.10 62.69 17.30
N ASN A 73 1.65 63.59 16.49
CA ASN A 73 1.78 63.40 15.04
C ASN A 73 2.65 62.18 14.70
N GLY A 74 3.76 61.97 15.42
CA GLY A 74 4.59 60.77 15.27
C GLY A 74 3.81 59.48 15.54
N ARG A 75 3.04 59.45 16.64
CA ARG A 75 2.17 58.31 16.98
C ARG A 75 1.06 58.09 15.95
N LEU A 76 0.53 59.16 15.37
CA LEU A 76 -0.53 59.10 14.37
C LEU A 76 -0.02 58.47 13.06
N GLN A 77 1.19 58.84 12.63
CA GLN A 77 1.86 58.21 11.49
C GLN A 77 2.15 56.72 11.74
N GLU A 78 2.58 56.35 12.96
CA GLU A 78 2.82 54.96 13.33
C GLU A 78 1.52 54.13 13.36
N PHE A 79 0.43 54.72 13.85
CA PHE A 79 -0.89 54.11 13.80
C PHE A 79 -1.37 53.88 12.36
N GLU A 80 -1.17 54.84 11.46
CA GLU A 80 -1.49 54.68 10.03
C GLU A 80 -0.68 53.54 9.38
N LYS A 81 0.62 53.45 9.67
CA LYS A 81 1.47 52.35 9.20
C LYS A 81 0.95 51.00 9.70
N THR A 82 0.60 50.92 10.98
CA THR A 82 0.07 49.70 11.60
C THR A 82 -1.27 49.29 11.00
N LYS A 83 -2.19 50.24 10.79
CA LYS A 83 -3.48 50.03 10.14
C LYS A 83 -3.32 49.51 8.71
N ASN A 84 -2.37 50.06 7.95
CA ASN A 84 -2.09 49.60 6.58
C ASN A 84 -1.49 48.19 6.58
N SER A 85 -0.58 47.89 7.51
CA SER A 85 -0.04 46.54 7.70
C SER A 85 -1.14 45.53 8.02
N GLN A 86 -2.04 45.87 8.94
CA GLN A 86 -3.19 45.03 9.29
C GLN A 86 -4.07 44.72 8.08
N ARG A 87 -4.43 45.73 7.27
CA ARG A 87 -5.20 45.52 6.03
C ARG A 87 -4.50 44.60 5.04
N SER A 88 -3.18 44.72 4.92
CA SER A 88 -2.37 43.85 4.06
C SER A 88 -2.44 42.39 4.54
N ILE A 89 -2.28 42.16 5.85
CA ILE A 89 -2.38 40.84 6.46
C ILE A 89 -3.78 40.24 6.27
N GLU A 90 -4.85 41.02 6.51
CA GLU A 90 -6.23 40.59 6.29
C GLU A 90 -6.48 40.15 4.84
N THR A 91 -5.93 40.92 3.88
CA THR A 91 -6.03 40.59 2.45
C THR A 91 -5.30 39.27 2.13
N GLN A 92 -4.09 39.08 2.67
CA GLN A 92 -3.34 37.83 2.49
C GLN A 92 -4.04 36.62 3.13
N LEU A 93 -4.63 36.80 4.31
CA LEU A 93 -5.41 35.75 4.99
C LEU A 93 -6.62 35.34 4.16
N LYS A 94 -7.33 36.31 3.57
CA LYS A 94 -8.46 36.04 2.69
C LYS A 94 -8.03 35.23 1.46
N LEU A 95 -6.96 35.65 0.77
CA LEU A 95 -6.43 34.92 -0.38
C LEU A 95 -6.00 33.49 -0.04
N LYS A 96 -5.36 33.29 1.13
CA LYS A 96 -5.00 31.96 1.61
C LYS A 96 -6.23 31.11 1.93
N SER A 97 -7.25 31.70 2.54
CA SER A 97 -8.53 31.04 2.84
C SER A 97 -9.21 30.56 1.56
N ASP A 98 -9.30 31.41 0.53
CA ASP A 98 -9.90 31.07 -0.76
C ASP A 98 -9.10 29.95 -1.45
N SER A 99 -7.77 30.01 -1.40
CA SER A 99 -6.88 28.98 -1.94
C SER A 99 -7.07 27.62 -1.23
N ILE A 100 -7.24 27.62 0.10
CA ILE A 100 -7.55 26.40 0.85
C ILE A 100 -8.92 25.84 0.45
N GLY A 101 -9.90 26.71 0.18
CA GLY A 101 -11.21 26.31 -0.33
C GLY A 101 -11.11 25.56 -1.66
N LEU A 102 -10.34 26.10 -2.61
CA LEU A 102 -10.07 25.47 -3.92
C LEU A 102 -9.34 24.14 -3.78
N LEU A 103 -8.27 24.08 -2.98
CA LEU A 103 -7.54 22.82 -2.77
C LEU A 103 -8.42 21.74 -2.12
N LYS A 104 -9.33 22.12 -1.24
CA LYS A 104 -10.29 21.18 -0.64
C LYS A 104 -11.29 20.63 -1.66
N SER A 105 -11.77 21.46 -2.60
CA SER A 105 -12.69 20.99 -3.64
C SER A 105 -11.97 20.08 -4.64
N GLU A 106 -10.78 20.45 -5.10
CA GLU A 106 -9.94 19.61 -5.97
C GLU A 106 -9.62 18.26 -5.32
N LEU A 107 -9.23 18.26 -4.05
CA LEU A 107 -8.95 17.03 -3.31
C LEU A 107 -10.20 16.14 -3.17
N ARG A 108 -11.39 16.74 -3.02
CA ARG A 108 -12.65 15.98 -2.99
C ARG A 108 -12.96 15.36 -4.36
N THR A 109 -12.75 16.11 -5.45
CA THR A 109 -12.93 15.61 -6.82
C THR A 109 -11.98 14.46 -7.12
N ALA A 110 -10.68 14.64 -6.86
CA ALA A 110 -9.66 13.60 -7.06
C ALA A 110 -9.97 12.32 -6.26
N LYS A 111 -10.43 12.45 -5.00
CA LYS A 111 -10.85 11.30 -4.20
C LYS A 111 -12.04 10.55 -4.82
N ASN A 112 -13.03 11.28 -5.31
CA ASN A 112 -14.20 10.67 -5.94
C ASN A 112 -13.83 9.96 -7.25
N GLU A 113 -12.92 10.54 -8.04
CA GLU A 113 -12.38 9.92 -9.26
C GLU A 113 -11.63 8.62 -8.95
N ILE A 114 -10.76 8.63 -7.93
CA ILE A 114 -10.04 7.42 -7.48
C ILE A 114 -11.03 6.31 -7.08
N ILE A 115 -12.08 6.64 -6.32
CA ILE A 115 -13.09 5.66 -5.91
C ILE A 115 -13.85 5.12 -7.13
N SER A 116 -14.24 5.99 -8.06
CA SER A 116 -14.90 5.62 -9.31
C SER A 116 -14.05 4.67 -10.14
N GLU A 117 -12.78 5.01 -10.40
CA GLU A 117 -11.86 4.17 -11.17
C GLU A 117 -11.58 2.84 -10.48
N LYS A 118 -11.43 2.82 -9.16
CA LYS A 118 -11.30 1.56 -8.40
C LYS A 118 -12.51 0.65 -8.59
N ASN A 119 -13.72 1.20 -8.52
CA ASN A 119 -14.95 0.43 -8.69
C ASN A 119 -15.12 -0.08 -10.13
N LYS A 120 -14.74 0.72 -11.14
CA LYS A 120 -14.68 0.27 -12.54
C LYS A 120 -13.69 -0.88 -12.70
N GLY A 121 -12.48 -0.75 -12.16
CA GLY A 121 -11.46 -1.80 -12.21
C GLY A 121 -11.91 -3.11 -11.57
N ILE A 122 -12.57 -3.06 -10.41
CA ILE A 122 -13.15 -4.24 -9.76
C ILE A 122 -14.24 -4.89 -10.63
N THR A 123 -15.08 -4.08 -11.27
CA THR A 123 -16.18 -4.57 -12.11
C THR A 123 -15.63 -5.23 -13.38
N LEU A 124 -14.68 -4.59 -14.06
CA LEU A 124 -14.00 -5.14 -15.23
C LEU A 124 -13.28 -6.46 -14.89
N ALA A 125 -12.54 -6.50 -13.79
CA ALA A 125 -11.86 -7.72 -13.36
C ALA A 125 -12.84 -8.89 -13.10
N LYS A 126 -14.03 -8.61 -12.55
CA LYS A 126 -15.08 -9.62 -12.38
C LYS A 126 -15.65 -10.08 -13.72
N GLN A 127 -15.90 -9.15 -14.65
CA GLN A 127 -16.42 -9.47 -15.98
C GLN A 127 -15.44 -10.32 -16.79
N GLU A 128 -14.17 -9.93 -16.84
CA GLU A 128 -13.08 -10.69 -17.49
C GLU A 128 -12.94 -12.09 -16.89
N LYS A 129 -13.03 -12.20 -15.55
CA LYS A 129 -12.98 -13.50 -14.87
C LYS A 129 -14.14 -14.41 -15.28
N GLU A 130 -15.37 -13.91 -15.32
CA GLU A 130 -16.53 -14.71 -15.74
C GLU A 130 -16.48 -15.04 -17.23
N ALA A 131 -16.02 -14.11 -18.08
CA ALA A 131 -15.81 -14.35 -19.50
C ALA A 131 -14.79 -15.48 -19.74
N GLY A 132 -13.64 -15.43 -19.06
CA GLY A 132 -12.62 -16.49 -19.14
C GLY A 132 -13.12 -17.84 -18.61
N LYS A 133 -13.98 -17.84 -17.58
CA LYS A 133 -14.62 -19.06 -17.08
C LYS A 133 -15.57 -19.67 -18.13
N ILE A 134 -16.39 -18.84 -18.78
CA ILE A 134 -17.29 -19.28 -19.86
C ILE A 134 -16.48 -19.84 -21.02
N GLU A 135 -15.45 -19.12 -21.48
CA GLU A 135 -14.60 -19.57 -22.58
C GLU A 135 -13.91 -20.92 -22.27
N LEU A 136 -13.41 -21.09 -21.04
CA LEU A 136 -12.80 -22.35 -20.60
C LEU A 136 -13.83 -23.49 -20.60
N LEU A 137 -15.03 -23.25 -20.06
CA LEU A 137 -16.10 -24.24 -20.03
C LEU A 137 -16.57 -24.62 -21.44
N ASP A 138 -16.64 -23.66 -22.35
CA ASP A 138 -16.98 -23.90 -23.75
C ASP A 138 -15.92 -24.76 -24.44
N LYS A 139 -14.63 -24.47 -24.24
CA LYS A 139 -13.54 -25.28 -24.78
C LYS A 139 -13.57 -26.72 -24.27
N ILE A 140 -13.80 -26.90 -22.97
CA ILE A 140 -13.97 -28.23 -22.36
C ILE A 140 -15.17 -28.92 -23.00
N SER A 141 -16.32 -28.25 -23.03
CA SER A 141 -17.56 -28.83 -23.58
C SER A 141 -17.38 -29.26 -25.04
N GLN A 142 -16.79 -28.41 -25.88
CA GLN A 142 -16.51 -28.70 -27.28
C GLN A 142 -15.57 -29.89 -27.46
N LYS A 143 -14.52 -30.00 -26.62
CA LYS A 143 -13.56 -31.11 -26.68
C LYS A 143 -14.26 -32.45 -26.44
N TYR A 144 -15.07 -32.55 -25.39
CA TYR A 144 -15.69 -33.82 -25.00
C TYR A 144 -16.93 -34.15 -25.84
N ALA A 145 -17.79 -33.16 -26.14
CA ALA A 145 -19.02 -33.40 -26.90
C ALA A 145 -18.78 -33.79 -28.37
N ASN A 146 -17.72 -33.28 -29.00
CA ASN A 146 -17.48 -33.48 -30.44
C ASN A 146 -16.49 -34.60 -30.76
N THR A 147 -15.99 -35.32 -29.75
CA THR A 147 -14.95 -36.34 -29.92
C THR A 147 -15.48 -37.71 -29.51
N SER A 148 -15.16 -38.75 -30.29
CA SER A 148 -15.55 -40.12 -29.95
C SER A 148 -14.89 -40.55 -28.63
N PHE A 149 -15.51 -41.48 -27.91
CA PHE A 149 -14.97 -41.95 -26.62
C PHE A 149 -13.59 -42.58 -26.77
N ASP A 150 -13.35 -43.37 -27.82
CA ASP A 150 -12.04 -43.99 -28.09
C ASP A 150 -10.97 -42.94 -28.42
N ASP A 151 -11.32 -41.88 -29.16
CA ASP A 151 -10.37 -40.79 -29.41
C ASP A 151 -10.07 -40.01 -28.14
N LEU A 152 -11.07 -39.78 -27.29
CA LEU A 152 -10.88 -39.15 -25.98
C LEU A 152 -9.94 -39.95 -25.09
N ILE A 153 -10.06 -41.28 -25.05
CA ILE A 153 -9.11 -42.14 -24.33
C ILE A 153 -7.67 -41.88 -24.80
N ARG A 154 -7.45 -41.75 -26.13
CA ARG A 154 -6.11 -41.57 -26.71
C ARG A 154 -5.50 -40.20 -26.43
N ILE A 155 -6.31 -39.15 -26.39
CA ILE A 155 -5.83 -37.76 -26.27
C ILE A 155 -5.89 -37.21 -24.84
N THR A 156 -6.43 -37.98 -23.89
CA THR A 156 -6.57 -37.56 -22.49
C THR A 156 -5.75 -38.43 -21.55
N THR A 157 -5.38 -37.83 -20.43
CA THR A 157 -4.79 -38.52 -19.28
C THR A 157 -5.74 -38.45 -18.10
N LYS A 158 -5.63 -39.39 -17.15
CA LYS A 158 -6.34 -39.37 -15.87
C LYS A 158 -6.37 -37.98 -15.24
N TYR A 159 -5.21 -37.34 -15.13
CA TYR A 159 -5.07 -36.02 -14.53
C TYR A 159 -5.87 -34.95 -15.29
N SER A 160 -5.78 -34.93 -16.63
CA SER A 160 -6.51 -33.95 -17.44
C SER A 160 -8.03 -34.10 -17.31
N VAL A 161 -8.53 -35.34 -17.27
CA VAL A 161 -9.97 -35.63 -17.13
C VAL A 161 -10.46 -35.27 -15.74
N GLU A 162 -9.72 -35.62 -14.67
CA GLU A 162 -10.09 -35.28 -13.30
C GLU A 162 -10.10 -33.77 -13.07
N LYS A 163 -9.11 -33.05 -13.62
CA LYS A 163 -9.07 -31.59 -13.59
C LYS A 163 -10.28 -30.98 -14.29
N ASP A 164 -10.58 -31.43 -15.51
CA ASP A 164 -11.71 -30.90 -16.30
C ASP A 164 -13.05 -31.21 -15.60
N PHE A 165 -13.20 -32.40 -15.00
CA PHE A 165 -14.39 -32.79 -14.23
C PHE A 165 -14.63 -31.92 -12.99
N GLN A 166 -13.56 -31.44 -12.32
CA GLN A 166 -13.71 -30.52 -11.18
C GLN A 166 -14.18 -29.12 -11.59
N ILE A 167 -13.91 -28.72 -12.83
CA ILE A 167 -14.26 -27.40 -13.37
C ILE A 167 -15.70 -27.39 -13.87
N VAL A 168 -16.14 -28.50 -14.46
CA VAL A 168 -17.45 -28.65 -15.06
C VAL A 168 -18.52 -28.90 -13.98
N SER A 169 -19.71 -28.31 -14.14
CA SER A 169 -20.86 -28.63 -13.27
C SER A 169 -21.29 -30.08 -13.48
N LYS A 170 -21.71 -30.76 -12.41
CA LYS A 170 -22.28 -32.12 -12.48
C LYS A 170 -23.51 -32.23 -13.39
N THR A 171 -24.16 -31.10 -13.70
CA THR A 171 -25.32 -31.01 -14.60
C THR A 171 -24.94 -30.77 -16.06
N SER A 172 -23.65 -30.67 -16.39
CA SER A 172 -23.19 -30.44 -17.76
C SER A 172 -23.36 -31.70 -18.60
N GLU A 173 -23.66 -31.50 -19.88
CA GLU A 173 -23.81 -32.56 -20.88
C GLU A 173 -22.56 -33.44 -21.01
N VAL A 174 -21.36 -32.88 -20.75
CA VAL A 174 -20.09 -33.63 -20.83
C VAL A 174 -19.69 -34.33 -19.52
N ALA A 175 -20.42 -34.09 -18.42
CA ALA A 175 -20.08 -34.65 -17.10
C ALA A 175 -20.11 -36.19 -17.11
N GLY A 176 -21.11 -36.79 -17.78
CA GLY A 176 -21.21 -38.24 -17.90
C GLY A 176 -20.06 -38.85 -18.71
N GLN A 177 -19.59 -38.16 -19.75
CA GLN A 177 -18.47 -38.64 -20.57
C GLN A 177 -17.13 -38.56 -19.82
N LEU A 178 -16.93 -37.47 -19.06
CA LEU A 178 -15.79 -37.33 -18.15
C LEU A 178 -15.79 -38.41 -17.06
N GLU A 179 -16.95 -38.72 -16.46
CA GLU A 179 -17.06 -39.80 -15.46
C GLU A 179 -16.66 -41.16 -16.04
N LYS A 180 -17.13 -41.49 -17.25
CA LYS A 180 -16.73 -42.71 -17.96
C LYS A 180 -15.22 -42.75 -18.25
N LEU A 181 -14.61 -41.62 -18.66
CA LEU A 181 -13.16 -41.55 -18.86
C LEU A 181 -12.39 -41.74 -17.55
N ILE A 182 -12.89 -41.21 -16.43
CA ILE A 182 -12.29 -41.43 -15.10
C ILE A 182 -12.34 -42.93 -14.75
N ILE A 183 -13.46 -43.60 -15.01
CA ILE A 183 -13.60 -45.05 -14.80
C ILE A 183 -12.59 -45.80 -15.66
N TYR A 184 -12.50 -45.50 -16.96
CA TYR A 184 -11.55 -46.13 -17.88
C TYR A 184 -10.10 -46.00 -17.38
N HIS A 185 -9.65 -44.77 -17.08
CA HIS A 185 -8.27 -44.49 -16.66
C HIS A 185 -7.94 -45.12 -15.30
N LYS A 186 -8.92 -45.24 -14.39
CA LYS A 186 -8.74 -45.96 -13.11
C LYS A 186 -8.56 -47.45 -13.33
N ALA A 187 -9.40 -48.05 -14.18
CA ALA A 187 -9.31 -49.46 -14.52
C ALA A 187 -8.00 -49.79 -15.27
N GLU A 188 -7.51 -48.91 -16.13
CA GLU A 188 -6.20 -49.06 -16.78
C GLU A 188 -5.04 -49.01 -15.77
N ASN A 189 -5.12 -48.11 -14.79
CA ASN A 189 -4.10 -47.99 -13.75
C ASN A 189 -3.99 -49.25 -12.87
N LEU A 190 -5.04 -50.06 -12.76
CA LEU A 190 -5.01 -51.34 -12.04
C LEU A 190 -3.90 -52.28 -12.56
N LEU A 191 -3.59 -52.24 -13.86
CA LEU A 191 -2.57 -53.10 -14.49
C LEU A 191 -1.12 -52.70 -14.11
N HIS A 192 -0.96 -51.55 -13.44
CA HIS A 192 0.30 -51.09 -12.84
C HIS A 192 0.46 -51.52 -11.38
N GLU A 193 -0.55 -52.18 -10.80
CA GLU A 193 -0.55 -52.59 -9.39
C GLU A 193 -0.36 -54.10 -9.25
N LYS A 194 -0.07 -54.57 -8.03
CA LYS A 194 -0.09 -56.00 -7.72
C LYS A 194 -1.50 -56.57 -7.94
N PHE A 195 -1.59 -57.77 -8.52
CA PHE A 195 -2.87 -58.47 -8.72
C PHE A 195 -3.65 -58.59 -7.40
N ASP A 196 -4.87 -58.08 -7.42
CA ASP A 196 -5.84 -58.18 -6.34
C ASP A 196 -7.21 -58.53 -6.95
N LYS A 197 -7.70 -59.73 -6.65
CA LYS A 197 -8.96 -60.26 -7.18
C LYS A 197 -10.16 -59.37 -6.83
N SER A 198 -10.15 -58.74 -5.66
CA SER A 198 -11.25 -57.87 -5.21
C SER A 198 -11.26 -56.57 -6.02
N LYS A 199 -10.09 -55.97 -6.25
CA LYS A 199 -9.96 -54.77 -7.10
C LYS A 199 -10.29 -55.07 -8.56
N VAL A 200 -9.81 -56.19 -9.10
CA VAL A 200 -10.15 -56.64 -10.46
C VAL A 200 -11.66 -56.75 -10.65
N ASN A 201 -12.35 -57.44 -9.74
CA ASN A 201 -13.80 -57.59 -9.82
C ASN A 201 -14.54 -56.24 -9.70
N LEU A 202 -14.05 -55.34 -8.84
CA LEU A 202 -14.60 -54.00 -8.69
C LEU A 202 -14.46 -53.19 -9.97
N GLU A 203 -13.26 -53.15 -10.57
CA GLU A 203 -13.03 -52.36 -11.79
C GLU A 203 -13.74 -52.94 -13.01
N LEU A 204 -13.87 -54.26 -13.12
CA LEU A 204 -14.71 -54.87 -14.16
C LEU A 204 -16.16 -54.42 -14.04
N LYS A 205 -16.71 -54.42 -12.82
CA LYS A 205 -18.07 -53.92 -12.57
C LYS A 205 -18.21 -52.44 -12.89
N ASN A 206 -17.19 -51.62 -12.59
CA ASN A 206 -17.20 -50.19 -12.95
C ASN A 206 -17.17 -50.00 -14.46
N LEU A 207 -16.36 -50.79 -15.19
CA LEU A 207 -16.29 -50.75 -16.65
C LEU A 207 -17.58 -51.16 -17.35
N ASP A 208 -18.46 -51.92 -16.69
CA ASP A 208 -19.79 -52.27 -17.24
C ASP A 208 -20.73 -51.06 -17.34
N VAL A 209 -20.44 -49.96 -16.62
CA VAL A 209 -21.16 -48.68 -16.75
C VAL A 209 -20.87 -48.00 -18.10
N ILE A 210 -19.72 -48.30 -18.71
CA ILE A 210 -19.36 -47.81 -20.04
C ILE A 210 -20.08 -48.69 -21.07
N SER A 211 -21.36 -48.37 -21.33
CA SER A 211 -22.25 -49.11 -22.23
C SER A 211 -22.04 -48.83 -23.73
N GLU A 212 -21.05 -48.01 -24.09
CA GLU A 212 -20.76 -47.64 -25.48
C GLU A 212 -19.93 -48.73 -26.18
N GLU A 213 -20.07 -48.84 -27.51
CA GLU A 213 -19.28 -49.72 -28.39
C GLU A 213 -17.81 -49.26 -28.52
N SER A 214 -17.16 -48.94 -27.40
CA SER A 214 -15.75 -48.55 -27.35
C SER A 214 -14.86 -49.78 -27.53
N GLN A 215 -14.05 -49.78 -28.58
CA GLN A 215 -13.11 -50.87 -28.83
C GLN A 215 -12.03 -50.90 -27.75
N LEU A 216 -11.56 -49.73 -27.32
CA LEU A 216 -10.53 -49.62 -26.29
C LEU A 216 -11.03 -50.10 -24.93
N THR A 217 -12.29 -49.78 -24.56
CA THR A 217 -12.90 -50.28 -23.33
C THR A 217 -13.03 -51.80 -23.35
N ASN A 218 -13.44 -52.38 -24.48
CA ASN A 218 -13.53 -53.83 -24.63
C ASN A 218 -12.16 -54.51 -24.55
N GLN A 219 -11.13 -53.91 -25.15
CA GLN A 219 -9.75 -54.39 -25.03
C GLN A 219 -9.25 -54.33 -23.58
N LEU A 220 -9.51 -53.22 -22.88
CA LEU A 220 -9.14 -53.07 -21.46
C LEU A 220 -9.88 -54.09 -20.59
N ARG A 221 -11.18 -54.28 -20.80
CA ARG A 221 -11.98 -55.28 -20.08
C ARG A 221 -11.36 -56.67 -20.22
N LYS A 222 -11.00 -57.07 -21.45
CA LYS A 222 -10.33 -58.35 -21.70
C LYS A 222 -8.99 -58.46 -20.96
N LYS A 223 -8.15 -57.43 -21.02
CA LYS A 223 -6.87 -57.41 -20.27
C LYS A 223 -7.07 -57.60 -18.77
N ILE A 224 -8.04 -56.91 -18.18
CA ILE A 224 -8.34 -57.03 -16.75
C ILE A 224 -8.88 -58.42 -16.40
N GLN A 225 -9.73 -59.01 -17.25
CA GLN A 225 -10.22 -60.38 -17.08
C GLN A 225 -9.09 -61.42 -17.14
N ASP A 226 -8.17 -61.25 -18.08
CA ASP A 226 -7.04 -62.16 -18.28
C ASP A 226 -5.96 -61.99 -17.20
N TYR A 227 -6.02 -60.93 -16.37
CA TYR A 227 -4.96 -60.59 -15.43
C TYR A 227 -4.65 -61.70 -14.41
N GLU A 228 -5.68 -62.41 -13.92
CA GLU A 228 -5.48 -63.54 -13.00
C GLU A 228 -4.66 -64.65 -13.67
N ILE A 229 -5.03 -65.00 -14.91
CA ILE A 229 -4.38 -66.06 -15.68
C ILE A 229 -2.93 -65.68 -16.02
N VAL A 230 -2.69 -64.44 -16.45
CA VAL A 230 -1.35 -63.95 -16.77
C VAL A 230 -0.46 -63.88 -15.50
N ASN A 231 -1.01 -63.43 -14.37
CA ASN A 231 -0.31 -63.41 -13.09
C ASN A 231 0.12 -64.82 -12.65
N GLN A 232 -0.77 -65.80 -12.79
CA GLN A 232 -0.45 -67.21 -12.52
C GLN A 232 0.58 -67.77 -13.50
N GLY A 233 0.51 -67.36 -14.77
CA GLY A 233 1.52 -67.67 -15.77
C GLY A 233 2.92 -67.26 -15.33
N LEU A 234 3.07 -66.03 -14.81
CA LEU A 234 4.36 -65.53 -14.31
C LEU A 234 4.79 -66.29 -13.06
N LYS A 235 3.89 -66.56 -12.10
CA LYS A 235 4.19 -67.38 -10.91
C LYS A 235 4.77 -68.74 -11.30
N ASN A 236 4.16 -69.39 -12.28
CA ASN A 236 4.63 -70.69 -12.77
C ASN A 236 6.00 -70.60 -13.43
N ALA A 237 6.26 -69.55 -14.23
CA ALA A 237 7.57 -69.32 -14.84
C ALA A 237 8.66 -69.10 -13.78
N LEU A 238 8.39 -68.27 -12.77
CA LEU A 238 9.34 -68.04 -11.67
C LEU A 238 9.58 -69.31 -10.83
N ALA A 239 8.54 -70.11 -10.58
CA ALA A 239 8.69 -71.38 -9.88
C ALA A 239 9.62 -72.36 -10.64
N LYS A 240 9.50 -72.45 -11.96
CA LYS A 240 10.42 -73.25 -12.78
C LYS A 240 11.84 -72.71 -12.78
N ILE A 241 12.03 -71.39 -12.81
CA ILE A 241 13.36 -70.78 -12.69
C ILE A 241 13.98 -71.15 -11.34
N ASN A 242 13.23 -71.10 -10.24
CA ASN A 242 13.70 -71.54 -8.94
C ASN A 242 14.04 -73.05 -8.91
N GLN A 243 13.31 -73.89 -9.64
CA GLN A 243 13.66 -75.31 -9.80
C GLN A 243 14.98 -75.48 -10.53
N ILE A 244 15.21 -74.73 -11.62
CA ILE A 244 16.50 -74.70 -12.33
C ILE A 244 17.63 -74.31 -11.36
N ASP A 245 17.41 -73.30 -10.52
CA ASP A 245 18.38 -72.88 -9.51
C ASP A 245 18.73 -73.95 -8.49
N GLN A 246 17.73 -74.71 -8.03
CA GLN A 246 17.92 -75.80 -7.08
C GLN A 246 18.65 -76.99 -7.70
N SER A 247 18.43 -77.25 -8.99
CA SER A 247 19.07 -78.36 -9.70
C SER A 247 20.50 -78.07 -10.18
N GLU A 248 20.83 -76.79 -10.42
CA GLU A 248 22.08 -76.38 -11.07
C GLU A 248 22.68 -75.17 -10.36
N LEU A 249 23.77 -75.36 -9.61
CA LEU A 249 24.58 -74.28 -9.05
C LEU A 249 25.80 -74.06 -9.95
N VAL A 250 25.93 -72.87 -10.55
CA VAL A 250 26.95 -72.56 -11.57
C VAL A 250 27.89 -71.42 -11.16
N ARG A 251 27.74 -70.87 -9.96
CA ARG A 251 28.62 -69.82 -9.44
C ARG A 251 30.07 -70.29 -9.38
N GLY A 252 30.95 -69.51 -10.01
CA GLY A 252 32.39 -69.83 -10.10
C GLY A 252 32.74 -70.87 -11.17
N MET A 253 31.76 -71.38 -11.92
CA MET A 253 31.99 -72.24 -13.09
C MET A 253 32.42 -71.42 -14.32
N PRO A 254 32.99 -72.05 -15.37
CA PRO A 254 33.26 -71.39 -16.64
C PRO A 254 32.05 -70.67 -17.23
N THR A 255 32.30 -69.58 -17.96
CA THR A 255 31.27 -68.71 -18.55
C THR A 255 30.30 -69.49 -19.45
N GLU A 256 30.76 -70.52 -20.16
CA GLU A 256 29.93 -71.37 -21.02
C GLU A 256 28.84 -72.10 -20.22
N ILE A 257 29.18 -72.58 -19.01
CA ILE A 257 28.24 -73.28 -18.12
C ILE A 257 27.23 -72.28 -17.54
N GLN A 258 27.70 -71.10 -17.11
CA GLN A 258 26.83 -70.03 -16.64
C GLN A 258 25.85 -69.57 -17.73
N ASN A 259 26.33 -69.40 -18.96
CA ASN A 259 25.50 -69.03 -20.12
C ASN A 259 24.48 -70.10 -20.48
N THR A 260 24.82 -71.39 -20.31
CA THR A 260 23.87 -72.49 -20.53
C THR A 260 22.69 -72.42 -19.57
N LYS A 261 22.96 -72.20 -18.27
CA LYS A 261 21.90 -71.99 -17.28
C LYS A 261 21.07 -70.73 -17.57
N LEU A 262 21.74 -69.63 -17.88
CA LEU A 262 21.07 -68.37 -18.27
C LEU A 262 20.14 -68.58 -19.47
N GLY A 263 20.57 -69.36 -20.47
CA GLY A 263 19.73 -69.72 -21.63
C GLY A 263 18.44 -70.43 -21.25
N LYS A 264 18.49 -71.37 -20.29
CA LYS A 264 17.28 -72.05 -19.77
C LYS A 264 16.34 -71.06 -19.07
N ILE A 265 16.88 -70.17 -18.24
CA ILE A 265 16.11 -69.13 -17.54
C ILE A 265 15.42 -68.20 -18.55
N LEU A 266 16.16 -67.71 -19.55
CA LEU A 266 15.62 -66.83 -20.59
C LEU A 266 14.58 -67.54 -21.46
N THR A 267 14.71 -68.85 -21.65
CA THR A 267 13.71 -69.66 -22.37
C THR A 267 12.39 -69.72 -21.62
N GLU A 268 12.40 -69.89 -20.29
CA GLU A 268 11.17 -69.87 -19.49
C GLU A 268 10.50 -68.49 -19.50
N LEU A 269 11.28 -67.41 -19.37
CA LEU A 269 10.73 -66.05 -19.48
C LEU A 269 10.18 -65.75 -20.88
N SER A 270 10.88 -66.17 -21.93
CA SER A 270 10.43 -66.00 -23.32
C SER A 270 9.15 -66.79 -23.59
N SER A 271 9.06 -68.00 -23.06
CA SER A 271 7.86 -68.85 -23.16
C SER A 271 6.67 -68.20 -22.46
N PHE A 272 6.86 -67.61 -21.28
CA PHE A 272 5.84 -66.82 -20.61
C PHE A 272 5.40 -65.63 -21.47
N THR A 273 6.34 -64.79 -21.91
CA THR A 273 6.04 -63.60 -22.73
C THR A 273 5.25 -63.97 -24.00
N PHE A 274 5.63 -65.05 -24.68
CA PHE A 274 4.97 -65.52 -25.90
C PHE A 274 3.57 -66.10 -25.64
N ASN A 275 3.44 -66.98 -24.64
CA ASN A 275 2.17 -67.67 -24.35
C ASN A 275 1.06 -66.72 -23.89
N TYR A 276 1.42 -65.57 -23.30
CA TYR A 276 0.46 -64.59 -22.79
C TYR A 276 0.42 -63.28 -23.61
N ASP A 277 1.05 -63.24 -24.80
CA ASP A 277 1.15 -62.03 -25.66
C ASP A 277 1.49 -60.75 -24.86
N LEU A 278 2.52 -60.86 -24.02
CA LEU A 278 2.88 -59.83 -23.06
C LEU A 278 3.56 -58.65 -23.78
N LYS A 279 2.76 -57.65 -24.17
CA LYS A 279 3.24 -56.37 -24.72
C LYS A 279 3.50 -55.38 -23.60
N GLU A 280 4.46 -54.48 -23.79
CA GLU A 280 4.93 -53.51 -22.79
C GLU A 280 3.80 -52.74 -22.08
N ASN A 281 2.75 -52.39 -22.83
CA ASN A 281 1.62 -51.61 -22.31
C ASN A 281 0.43 -52.45 -21.82
N ASN A 282 0.53 -53.78 -21.82
CA ASN A 282 -0.60 -54.66 -21.45
C ASN A 282 -0.63 -54.96 -19.95
N TYR A 283 0.53 -55.25 -19.33
CA TYR A 283 0.64 -55.58 -17.92
C TYR A 283 1.91 -54.98 -17.30
N PRO A 284 1.99 -53.64 -17.17
CA PRO A 284 3.21 -52.95 -16.74
C PRO A 284 3.83 -53.53 -15.46
N TYR A 285 3.00 -53.85 -14.44
CA TYR A 285 3.49 -54.43 -13.20
C TYR A 285 4.19 -55.79 -13.39
N LEU A 286 3.62 -56.68 -14.20
CA LEU A 286 4.19 -58.01 -14.46
C LEU A 286 5.45 -57.93 -15.32
N ILE A 287 5.50 -56.95 -16.22
CA ILE A 287 6.68 -56.66 -17.04
C ILE A 287 7.82 -56.15 -16.16
N GLU A 288 7.56 -55.24 -15.22
CA GLU A 288 8.57 -54.78 -14.27
C GLU A 288 9.18 -55.95 -13.49
N ILE A 289 8.36 -56.91 -13.04
CA ILE A 289 8.84 -58.10 -12.35
C ILE A 289 9.69 -58.97 -13.28
N THR A 290 9.24 -59.17 -14.53
CA THR A 290 9.99 -59.96 -15.53
C THR A 290 11.34 -59.33 -15.85
N LEU A 291 11.38 -58.01 -16.05
CA LEU A 291 12.62 -57.26 -16.27
C LEU A 291 13.54 -57.30 -15.04
N GLU A 292 12.99 -57.28 -13.83
CA GLU A 292 13.77 -57.41 -12.60
C GLU A 292 14.42 -58.80 -12.48
N VAL A 293 13.71 -59.88 -12.88
CA VAL A 293 14.31 -61.23 -12.97
C VAL A 293 15.49 -61.21 -13.94
N MET A 294 15.29 -60.67 -15.16
CA MET A 294 16.36 -60.58 -16.16
C MET A 294 17.56 -59.80 -15.63
N ARG A 295 17.32 -58.65 -14.97
CA ARG A 295 18.36 -57.78 -14.42
C ARG A 295 19.21 -58.49 -13.36
N ARG A 296 18.60 -59.34 -12.53
CA ARG A 296 19.31 -60.12 -11.49
C ARG A 296 20.03 -61.33 -12.06
N LYS A 297 19.38 -62.06 -12.97
CA LYS A 297 19.90 -63.32 -13.52
C LYS A 297 20.99 -63.14 -14.56
N HIS A 298 20.98 -62.03 -15.32
CA HIS A 298 21.96 -61.77 -16.36
C HIS A 298 23.42 -61.68 -15.85
N PRO A 299 23.75 -60.91 -14.79
CA PRO A 299 25.10 -60.89 -14.24
C PRO A 299 25.43 -62.11 -13.36
N ASN A 300 24.41 -62.77 -12.81
CA ASN A 300 24.57 -63.95 -11.95
C ASN A 300 23.36 -64.89 -12.10
N PRO A 301 23.49 -66.01 -12.85
CA PRO A 301 22.41 -66.98 -13.02
C PRO A 301 21.90 -67.60 -11.71
N ASP A 302 22.70 -67.60 -10.65
CA ASP A 302 22.35 -68.12 -9.32
C ASP A 302 21.75 -67.04 -8.39
N ALA A 303 21.51 -65.82 -8.87
CA ALA A 303 20.92 -64.76 -8.05
C ALA A 303 19.52 -65.15 -7.54
N ASP A 304 19.25 -64.97 -6.24
CA ASP A 304 17.94 -65.27 -5.66
C ASP A 304 16.86 -64.30 -6.17
N ILE A 305 15.71 -64.88 -6.53
CA ILE A 305 14.52 -64.19 -7.02
C ILE A 305 13.26 -64.57 -6.23
N THR A 306 13.41 -65.31 -5.12
CA THR A 306 12.28 -65.80 -4.32
C THR A 306 11.42 -64.67 -3.77
N ASP A 307 12.01 -63.51 -3.48
CA ASP A 307 11.27 -62.30 -3.09
C ASP A 307 10.31 -61.80 -4.18
N LEU A 308 10.60 -62.06 -5.47
CA LEU A 308 9.74 -61.64 -6.58
C LEU A 308 8.46 -62.47 -6.67
N LEU A 309 8.49 -63.74 -6.24
CA LEU A 309 7.27 -64.55 -6.12
C LEU A 309 6.30 -63.99 -5.08
N LEU A 310 6.81 -63.40 -4.00
CA LEU A 310 5.99 -62.77 -2.96
C LEU A 310 5.31 -61.48 -3.44
N LYS A 311 5.83 -60.87 -4.51
CA LYS A 311 5.26 -59.66 -5.14
C LYS A 311 4.09 -59.97 -6.08
N LEU A 312 3.86 -61.24 -6.45
CA LEU A 312 2.74 -61.68 -7.30
C LEU A 312 1.54 -62.18 -6.49
#